data_AF-A0A2V4B1E0-F1
#
_entry.id   AF-A0A2V4B1E0-F1
#
_cell.length_a   1.000
_cell.length_b   1.000
_cell.length_c   1.000
_cell.angle_alpha   90.00
_cell.angle_beta   90.00
_cell.angle_gamma   90.00
#
_symmetry.space_group_name_H-M   'P 1'
#
loop_
_entity.id
_entity.type
_entity.pdbx_description
1 polymer ?
#
loop_
_entity_poly.entity_id
_entity_poly.type
_entity_poly.pdbx_seq_one_letter_code
_entity_poly.pdbx_strand_id
1 'polypeptide(L)'
;MRLVRFPERPARVSEDVRAALASLGRGRHVVGGVGLVGLRPPDSSAAVDAVLVLPHGVVIVVGVDLPDPAMRLEAPLDHQWKADGWPLVSGEGAVHPAVEPLARARALTERVRAREPDTAVGTIVAVGPFVETVEQPPADLAGPVRVVYPTATAMLAAAVSLASAERELSARRALALIHEFAPSADLDDEALAAEGFGTDEDPLTDPAHTVPLDPPAAPRPQHAPPAPPTSQAPVRTTTTVPAPRPVPRPLPQPVPRTAPAPAPPVVRRRRGRPRRWQPYAAAGLLVAVAAATLTIATGAAGDSTAGESPSPTTPAPVVVTTGGVRFTERATDAATDCAAHATGDVQARLAEGGCEGLRRGSYEATLNGTRVAVSVAALTFADERQAAGFRELADTPGTGTVTDLATEAGRWPEPAPSFAGAAYLSSVSGVTVRIVLACRRDGQSRPDDEVLADAARAALGIPLSE
;
A
#
# COMPACT_ATOMS: atom_id res chain seq x y z
N MET A 1 -9.41 8.48 6.64
CA MET A 1 -10.23 8.12 7.79
C MET A 1 -9.81 8.89 9.04
N ARG A 2 -10.75 9.60 9.65
CA ARG A 2 -10.59 10.20 10.98
C ARG A 2 -10.92 9.17 12.05
N LEU A 3 -10.11 9.05 13.10
CA LEU A 3 -10.39 8.13 14.21
C LEU A 3 -10.87 8.88 15.46
N VAL A 4 -11.96 8.40 16.05
CA VAL A 4 -12.43 8.78 17.39
C VAL A 4 -12.18 7.59 18.31
N ARG A 5 -11.36 7.79 19.34
CA ARG A 5 -10.87 6.69 20.20
C ARG A 5 -11.59 6.68 21.53
N PHE A 6 -12.03 5.49 21.91
CA PHE A 6 -12.66 5.16 23.19
C PHE A 6 -11.77 4.17 23.96
N PRO A 7 -11.98 3.97 25.27
CA PRO A 7 -11.05 3.20 26.11
C PRO A 7 -11.18 1.67 25.98
N GLU A 8 -12.26 1.14 25.42
CA GLU A 8 -12.56 -0.31 25.47
C GLU A 8 -11.61 -1.14 24.61
N ARG A 9 -11.26 -2.33 25.10
CA ARG A 9 -10.42 -3.31 24.41
C ARG A 9 -11.04 -4.69 24.63
N PRO A 10 -12.05 -5.08 23.84
CA PRO A 10 -12.78 -6.33 24.05
C PRO A 10 -11.94 -7.59 23.80
N ALA A 11 -10.83 -7.46 23.07
CA ALA A 11 -9.90 -8.55 22.76
C ALA A 11 -8.44 -8.08 22.88
N ARG A 12 -7.49 -9.00 22.93
CA ARG A 12 -6.05 -8.67 22.88
C ARG A 12 -5.68 -8.11 21.52
N VAL A 13 -6.26 -8.66 20.44
CA VAL A 13 -6.10 -8.15 19.07
C VAL A 13 -6.63 -6.71 18.86
N SER A 14 -7.38 -6.15 19.82
CA SER A 14 -7.87 -4.76 19.73
C SER A 14 -6.73 -3.73 19.54
N GLU A 15 -5.53 -4.00 20.06
CA GLU A 15 -4.38 -3.11 19.85
C GLU A 15 -3.89 -3.11 18.39
N ASP A 16 -3.85 -4.29 17.77
CA ASP A 16 -3.45 -4.42 16.37
C ASP A 16 -4.50 -3.77 15.45
N VAL A 17 -5.79 -3.92 15.78
CA VAL A 17 -6.88 -3.21 15.08
C VAL A 17 -6.70 -1.69 15.18
N ARG A 18 -6.42 -1.16 16.37
CA ARG A 18 -6.16 0.28 16.58
C ARG A 18 -4.98 0.76 15.75
N ALA A 19 -3.88 -0.01 15.74
CA ALA A 19 -2.68 0.31 14.99
C ALA A 19 -2.97 0.31 13.48
N ALA A 20 -3.59 -0.75 12.96
CA ALA A 20 -3.92 -0.89 11.55
C ALA A 20 -4.83 0.24 11.04
N LEU A 21 -5.88 0.57 11.79
CA LEU A 21 -6.78 1.67 11.43
C LEU A 21 -6.10 3.04 11.49
N ALA A 22 -5.19 3.25 12.44
CA ALA A 22 -4.42 4.50 12.54
C ALA A 22 -3.49 4.70 11.34
N SER A 23 -2.95 3.60 10.79
CA SER A 23 -2.10 3.60 9.61
C SER A 23 -2.84 3.84 8.29
N LEU A 24 -4.18 3.87 8.26
CA LEU A 24 -4.94 4.14 7.03
C LEU A 24 -4.91 5.62 6.60
N GLY A 25 -4.41 6.52 7.46
CA GLY A 25 -4.33 7.95 7.17
C GLY A 25 -5.69 8.65 7.15
N ARG A 26 -5.67 9.99 7.06
CA ARG A 26 -6.86 10.85 7.06
C ARG A 26 -7.28 11.27 5.65
N GLY A 27 -8.52 11.72 5.52
CA GLY A 27 -9.07 12.26 4.30
C GLY A 27 -9.49 11.21 3.26
N ARG A 28 -9.92 11.72 2.11
CA ARG A 28 -10.55 10.95 1.01
C ARG A 28 -9.60 10.16 0.11
N HIS A 29 -8.29 10.25 0.32
CA HIS A 29 -7.29 9.70 -0.62
C HIS A 29 -7.10 8.19 -0.52
N VAL A 30 -7.60 7.56 0.55
CA VAL A 30 -7.47 6.11 0.78
C VAL A 30 -8.85 5.46 0.85
N VAL A 31 -9.59 5.66 1.95
CA VAL A 31 -10.97 5.16 2.12
C VAL A 31 -11.94 6.22 2.65
N GLY A 32 -11.44 7.35 3.17
CA GLY A 32 -12.27 8.35 3.84
C GLY A 32 -12.90 7.82 5.13
N GLY A 33 -13.97 8.48 5.57
CA GLY A 33 -14.81 8.04 6.68
C GLY A 33 -14.29 8.35 8.10
N VAL A 34 -15.07 7.89 9.08
CA VAL A 34 -14.82 8.02 10.51
C VAL A 34 -14.77 6.63 11.14
N GLY A 35 -13.68 6.31 11.83
CA GLY A 35 -13.55 5.10 12.64
C GLY A 35 -13.78 5.40 14.11
N LEU A 36 -14.84 4.84 14.69
CA LEU A 36 -15.09 4.86 16.13
C LEU A 36 -14.41 3.63 16.74
N VAL A 37 -13.30 3.80 17.46
CA VAL A 37 -12.41 2.67 17.85
C VAL A 37 -12.47 2.40 19.35
N GLY A 38 -12.74 1.14 19.72
CA GLY A 38 -12.84 0.67 21.09
C GLY A 38 -14.07 1.17 21.82
N LEU A 39 -15.22 1.16 21.14
CA LEU A 39 -16.45 1.80 21.61
C LEU A 39 -17.37 0.79 22.30
N ARG A 40 -18.09 1.24 23.32
CA ARG A 40 -19.26 0.54 23.87
C ARG A 40 -20.50 1.32 23.45
N PRO A 41 -21.30 0.78 22.50
CA PRO A 41 -22.48 1.48 22.03
C PRO A 41 -23.47 1.72 23.18
N PRO A 42 -24.25 2.82 23.16
CA PRO A 42 -25.40 2.98 24.05
C PRO A 42 -26.30 1.75 23.97
N ASP A 43 -26.84 1.36 25.13
CA ASP A 43 -27.73 0.21 25.32
C ASP A 43 -27.12 -1.16 24.94
N SER A 44 -25.81 -1.23 24.70
CA SER A 44 -25.07 -2.48 24.56
C SER A 44 -24.30 -2.80 25.84
N SER A 45 -24.44 -4.03 26.33
CA SER A 45 -23.61 -4.54 27.43
C SER A 45 -22.18 -4.90 26.97
N ALA A 46 -21.96 -5.05 25.66
CA ALA A 46 -20.69 -5.47 25.10
C ALA A 46 -20.03 -4.37 24.26
N ALA A 47 -18.71 -4.25 24.38
CA ALA A 47 -17.87 -3.40 23.55
C ALA A 47 -17.52 -4.06 22.21
N VAL A 48 -17.13 -3.25 21.24
CA VAL A 48 -16.63 -3.66 19.93
C VAL A 48 -15.31 -2.96 19.60
N ASP A 49 -14.49 -3.60 18.78
CA ASP A 49 -13.16 -3.10 18.43
C ASP A 49 -13.23 -1.83 17.60
N ALA A 50 -14.11 -1.77 16.61
CA ALA A 50 -14.43 -0.52 15.93
C ALA A 50 -15.77 -0.55 15.18
N VAL A 51 -16.32 0.63 14.91
CA VAL A 51 -17.34 0.85 13.89
C VAL A 51 -16.81 1.90 12.92
N LEU A 52 -16.65 1.52 11.65
CA LEU A 52 -16.17 2.39 10.58
C LEU A 52 -17.40 2.90 9.82
N VAL A 53 -17.68 4.19 9.93
CA VAL A 53 -18.67 4.87 9.10
C VAL A 53 -17.92 5.41 7.89
N LEU A 54 -18.17 4.84 6.72
CA LEU A 54 -17.49 5.16 5.46
C LEU A 54 -18.47 5.85 4.51
N PRO A 55 -18.00 6.59 3.49
CA PRO A 55 -18.91 7.22 2.51
C PRO A 55 -19.82 6.20 1.81
N HIS A 56 -19.33 4.98 1.55
CA HIS A 56 -20.06 3.95 0.79
C HIS A 56 -20.57 2.79 1.66
N GLY A 57 -20.64 2.95 2.99
CA GLY A 57 -21.13 1.89 3.87
C GLY A 57 -20.70 2.01 5.32
N VAL A 58 -21.13 1.05 6.14
CA VAL A 58 -20.69 0.89 7.52
C VAL A 58 -20.02 -0.46 7.69
N VAL A 59 -18.84 -0.48 8.31
CA VAL A 59 -18.08 -1.71 8.56
C VAL A 59 -17.88 -1.86 10.06
N ILE A 60 -18.34 -2.97 10.62
CA ILE A 60 -18.20 -3.29 12.04
C ILE A 60 -16.98 -4.20 12.21
N VAL A 61 -16.08 -3.85 13.12
CA VAL A 61 -14.87 -4.64 13.41
C VAL A 61 -15.02 -5.31 14.76
N VAL A 62 -14.81 -6.63 14.79
CA VAL A 62 -14.81 -7.44 16.01
C VAL A 62 -13.57 -8.32 16.08
N GLY A 63 -12.93 -8.35 17.25
CA GLY A 63 -11.72 -9.10 17.53
C GLY A 63 -12.00 -10.54 17.98
N VAL A 64 -11.16 -11.46 17.54
CA VAL A 64 -11.09 -12.85 17.99
C VAL A 64 -9.65 -13.14 18.39
N ASP A 65 -9.47 -13.46 19.67
CA ASP A 65 -8.17 -13.90 20.18
C ASP A 65 -7.99 -15.39 19.93
N LEU A 66 -6.95 -15.73 19.18
CA LEU A 66 -6.44 -17.07 19.03
C LEU A 66 -5.57 -17.43 20.24
N PRO A 67 -5.51 -18.72 20.62
CA PRO A 67 -4.69 -19.16 21.75
C PRO A 67 -3.20 -18.89 21.54
N ASP A 68 -2.73 -19.12 20.32
CA ASP A 68 -1.34 -18.99 19.90
C ASP A 68 -1.26 -18.33 18.51
N PRO A 69 -0.11 -17.73 18.14
CA PRO A 69 0.18 -17.37 16.76
C PRO A 69 0.05 -18.57 15.81
N ALA A 70 -0.35 -18.32 14.57
CA ALA A 70 -0.46 -19.36 13.54
C ALA A 70 0.21 -18.96 12.23
N MET A 71 0.76 -19.91 11.49
CA MET A 71 1.23 -19.65 10.12
C MET A 71 0.03 -19.59 9.16
N ARG A 72 -0.94 -20.48 9.36
CA ARG A 72 -2.16 -20.55 8.54
C ARG A 72 -3.39 -20.69 9.41
N LEU A 73 -4.39 -19.85 9.18
CA LEU A 73 -5.72 -19.96 9.76
C LEU A 73 -6.74 -20.28 8.67
N GLU A 74 -7.37 -21.44 8.75
CA GLU A 74 -8.59 -21.75 8.00
C GLU A 74 -9.79 -21.24 8.81
N ALA A 75 -10.52 -20.26 8.28
CA ALA A 75 -11.58 -19.55 8.98
C ALA A 75 -12.93 -19.55 8.21
N PRO A 76 -13.54 -20.72 7.96
CA PRO A 76 -14.91 -20.79 7.44
C PRO A 76 -15.90 -20.19 8.44
N LEU A 77 -16.98 -19.54 7.97
CA LEU A 77 -17.96 -18.90 8.86
C LEU A 77 -18.93 -19.89 9.53
N ASP A 78 -19.22 -21.01 8.85
CA ASP A 78 -20.20 -22.01 9.28
C ASP A 78 -19.57 -23.32 9.79
N HIS A 79 -18.24 -23.38 9.85
CA HIS A 79 -17.50 -24.60 10.23
C HIS A 79 -16.37 -24.30 11.21
N GLN A 80 -15.85 -25.34 11.86
CA GLN A 80 -14.77 -25.20 12.83
C GLN A 80 -13.51 -24.62 12.18
N TRP A 81 -12.94 -23.60 12.82
CA TRP A 81 -11.67 -23.00 12.42
C TRP A 81 -10.50 -23.93 12.72
N LYS A 82 -9.44 -23.84 11.91
CA LYS A 82 -8.19 -24.57 12.15
C LYS A 82 -7.00 -23.63 12.11
N ALA A 83 -6.12 -23.73 13.10
CA ALA A 83 -4.82 -23.10 13.10
C ALA A 83 -3.75 -24.16 12.80
N ASP A 84 -2.96 -23.95 11.75
CA ASP A 84 -1.90 -24.86 11.32
C ASP A 84 -2.38 -26.32 11.13
N GLY A 85 -3.60 -26.48 10.62
CA GLY A 85 -4.26 -27.76 10.39
C GLY A 85 -4.94 -28.37 11.62
N TRP A 86 -4.78 -27.78 12.81
CA TRP A 86 -5.39 -28.24 14.05
C TRP A 86 -6.69 -27.49 14.35
N PRO A 87 -7.79 -28.20 14.64
CA PRO A 87 -9.04 -27.54 14.98
C PRO A 87 -8.91 -26.70 16.24
N LEU A 88 -9.37 -25.46 16.17
CA LEU A 88 -9.46 -24.59 17.33
C LEU A 88 -10.61 -25.08 18.22
N VAL A 89 -10.24 -25.54 19.41
CA VAL A 89 -11.15 -25.88 20.50
C VAL A 89 -11.00 -24.81 21.56
N SER A 90 -12.09 -24.12 21.86
CA SER A 90 -12.13 -23.23 23.02
C SER A 90 -12.19 -24.07 24.30
N GLY A 91 -11.53 -23.63 25.36
CA GLY A 91 -11.50 -24.31 26.66
C GLY A 91 -12.88 -24.43 27.34
N GLU A 92 -13.89 -23.74 26.83
CA GLU A 92 -15.25 -23.67 27.39
C GLU A 92 -16.32 -24.29 26.46
N GLY A 93 -15.92 -25.13 25.49
CA GLY A 93 -16.87 -25.90 24.67
C GLY A 93 -17.62 -25.09 23.60
N ALA A 94 -17.21 -23.84 23.31
CA ALA A 94 -17.76 -23.08 22.21
C ALA A 94 -17.36 -23.71 20.85
N VAL A 95 -18.39 -23.88 20.02
CA VAL A 95 -18.40 -24.60 18.72
C VAL A 95 -17.61 -23.87 17.62
N HIS A 96 -17.32 -22.58 17.81
CA HIS A 96 -16.63 -21.74 16.83
C HIS A 96 -16.19 -20.41 17.48
N PRO A 97 -14.92 -19.98 17.38
CA PRO A 97 -14.39 -18.86 18.17
C PRO A 97 -15.01 -17.49 17.83
N ALA A 98 -15.52 -17.32 16.60
CA ALA A 98 -16.17 -16.06 16.19
C ALA A 98 -17.68 -15.96 16.49
N VAL A 99 -18.32 -16.94 17.15
CA VAL A 99 -19.80 -16.93 17.33
C VAL A 99 -20.28 -15.69 18.08
N GLU A 100 -19.73 -15.42 19.26
CA GLU A 100 -20.14 -14.25 20.06
C GLU A 100 -19.73 -12.93 19.40
N PRO A 101 -18.49 -12.77 18.89
CA PRO A 101 -18.12 -11.60 18.08
C PRO A 101 -19.07 -11.32 16.92
N LEU A 102 -19.43 -12.34 16.13
CA LEU A 102 -20.36 -12.21 15.01
C LEU A 102 -21.78 -11.86 15.46
N ALA A 103 -22.25 -12.42 16.58
CA ALA A 103 -23.55 -12.07 17.16
C ALA A 103 -23.58 -10.59 17.58
N ARG A 104 -22.50 -10.08 18.18
CA ARG A 104 -22.36 -8.64 18.51
C ARG A 104 -22.39 -7.77 17.26
N ALA A 105 -21.65 -8.14 16.22
CA ALA A 105 -21.65 -7.42 14.94
C ALA A 105 -23.03 -7.44 14.27
N ARG A 106 -23.76 -8.55 14.35
CA ARG A 106 -25.13 -8.67 13.82
C ARG A 106 -26.11 -7.73 14.52
N ALA A 107 -26.06 -7.64 15.85
CA ALA A 107 -26.91 -6.71 16.60
C ALA A 107 -26.67 -5.24 16.20
N LEU A 108 -25.41 -4.86 15.98
CA LEU A 108 -25.06 -3.53 15.46
C LEU A 108 -25.51 -3.33 14.00
N THR A 109 -25.40 -4.37 13.17
CA THR A 109 -25.88 -4.34 11.79
C THR A 109 -27.38 -4.06 11.73
N GLU A 110 -28.17 -4.70 12.59
CA GLU A 110 -29.62 -4.48 12.69
C GLU A 110 -29.95 -3.04 13.09
N ARG A 111 -29.17 -2.44 14.00
CA ARG A 111 -29.31 -1.01 14.37
C ARG A 111 -29.00 -0.07 13.20
N VAL A 112 -27.89 -0.29 12.50
CA VAL A 112 -27.54 0.50 11.30
C VAL A 112 -28.66 0.40 10.27
N ARG A 113 -29.14 -0.81 9.97
CA ARG A 113 -30.20 -1.01 8.96
C ARG A 113 -31.55 -0.45 9.38
N ALA A 114 -31.86 -0.42 10.68
CA ALA A 114 -33.09 0.21 11.17
C ALA A 114 -33.11 1.72 10.92
N ARG A 115 -31.94 2.37 10.93
CA ARG A 115 -31.80 3.80 10.65
C ARG A 115 -31.56 4.11 9.18
N GLU A 116 -30.70 3.32 8.53
CA GLU A 116 -30.21 3.51 7.18
C GLU A 116 -30.37 2.22 6.34
N PRO A 117 -31.60 1.90 5.89
CA PRO A 117 -31.91 0.61 5.25
C PRO A 117 -31.11 0.31 3.97
N ASP A 118 -30.76 1.37 3.23
CA ASP A 118 -30.06 1.26 1.93
C ASP A 118 -28.52 1.26 2.07
N THR A 119 -28.00 1.38 3.29
CA THR A 119 -26.55 1.42 3.52
C THR A 119 -25.96 0.01 3.49
N ALA A 120 -24.87 -0.17 2.73
CA ALA A 120 -24.09 -1.41 2.79
C ALA A 120 -23.50 -1.58 4.19
N VAL A 121 -23.74 -2.74 4.81
CA VAL A 121 -23.16 -3.06 6.12
C VAL A 121 -22.38 -4.36 6.04
N GLY A 122 -21.12 -4.31 6.45
CA GLY A 122 -20.24 -5.46 6.51
C GLY A 122 -19.56 -5.63 7.87
N THR A 123 -18.93 -6.79 8.06
CA THR A 123 -18.22 -7.14 9.29
C THR A 123 -16.80 -7.59 8.96
N ILE A 124 -15.83 -7.04 9.68
CA ILE A 124 -14.46 -7.55 9.72
C ILE A 124 -14.28 -8.31 11.03
N VAL A 125 -13.86 -9.57 10.94
CA VAL A 125 -13.38 -10.37 12.06
C VAL A 125 -11.87 -10.28 12.09
N ALA A 126 -11.33 -9.47 12.99
CA ALA A 126 -9.90 -9.31 13.18
C ALA A 126 -9.38 -10.43 14.09
N VAL A 127 -8.41 -11.22 13.62
CA VAL A 127 -7.83 -12.34 14.36
C VAL A 127 -6.42 -12.00 14.82
N GLY A 128 -6.02 -12.41 16.03
CA GLY A 128 -4.67 -12.16 16.56
C GLY A 128 -4.30 -13.20 17.62
N PRO A 129 -3.04 -13.29 18.07
CA PRO A 129 -2.03 -12.23 18.04
C PRO A 129 -1.24 -12.09 16.74
N PHE A 130 -0.90 -13.17 16.03
CA PHE A 130 -0.27 -13.11 14.71
C PHE A 130 -0.77 -14.27 13.86
N VAL A 131 -1.16 -13.96 12.63
CA VAL A 131 -1.48 -14.96 11.61
C VAL A 131 -0.82 -14.54 10.30
N GLU A 132 0.06 -15.37 9.76
CA GLU A 132 0.73 -15.06 8.49
C GLU A 132 -0.26 -15.12 7.31
N THR A 133 -1.06 -16.18 7.23
CA THR A 133 -2.06 -16.36 6.17
C THR A 133 -3.43 -16.70 6.76
N VAL A 134 -4.45 -15.91 6.42
CA VAL A 134 -5.85 -16.20 6.71
C VAL A 134 -6.54 -16.70 5.45
N GLU A 135 -7.12 -17.88 5.51
CA GLU A 135 -7.89 -18.49 4.43
C GLU A 135 -9.37 -18.56 4.80
N GLN A 136 -10.16 -17.78 4.06
CA GLN A 136 -11.61 -17.82 4.12
C GLN A 136 -12.14 -18.50 2.84
N PRO A 137 -13.11 -19.45 2.93
CA PRO A 137 -13.68 -20.09 1.77
C PRO A 137 -14.25 -19.09 0.75
N PRO A 138 -14.13 -19.33 -0.57
CA PRO A 138 -14.67 -18.43 -1.59
C PRO A 138 -16.18 -18.19 -1.48
N ALA A 139 -16.95 -19.15 -0.97
CA ALA A 139 -18.38 -19.00 -0.73
C ALA A 139 -18.67 -17.93 0.33
N ASP A 140 -17.85 -17.85 1.37
CA ASP A 140 -18.00 -16.89 2.47
C ASP A 140 -17.55 -15.49 2.05
N LEU A 141 -16.55 -15.39 1.16
CA LEU A 141 -16.08 -14.12 0.59
C LEU A 141 -17.14 -13.41 -0.27
N ALA A 142 -18.15 -14.12 -0.78
CA ALA A 142 -19.28 -13.47 -1.46
C ALA A 142 -20.22 -12.75 -0.47
N GLY A 143 -20.15 -13.10 0.82
CA GLY A 143 -20.98 -12.52 1.86
C GLY A 143 -20.42 -11.22 2.45
N PRO A 144 -21.07 -10.69 3.51
CA PRO A 144 -20.72 -9.41 4.12
C PRO A 144 -19.65 -9.53 5.21
N VAL A 145 -18.93 -10.65 5.31
CA VAL A 145 -17.95 -10.90 6.38
C VAL A 145 -16.57 -11.17 5.80
N ARG A 146 -15.55 -10.54 6.37
CA ARG A 146 -14.13 -10.78 6.05
C ARG A 146 -13.38 -11.16 7.31
N VAL A 147 -12.66 -12.28 7.29
CA VAL A 147 -11.74 -12.66 8.37
C VAL A 147 -10.33 -12.24 7.98
N VAL A 148 -9.64 -11.46 8.82
CA VAL A 148 -8.31 -10.92 8.50
C VAL A 148 -7.41 -10.86 9.73
N TYR A 149 -6.11 -11.02 9.54
CA TYR A 149 -5.12 -10.50 10.48
C TYR A 149 -5.05 -8.97 10.29
N PRO A 150 -5.22 -8.15 11.36
CA PRO A 150 -5.37 -6.71 11.23
C PRO A 150 -4.05 -6.01 10.90
N THR A 151 -3.63 -6.10 9.63
CA THR A 151 -2.65 -5.20 9.03
C THR A 151 -3.37 -4.04 8.36
N ALA A 152 -2.69 -2.89 8.17
CA ALA A 152 -3.28 -1.75 7.47
C ALA A 152 -3.84 -2.15 6.08
N THR A 153 -3.07 -2.92 5.30
CA THR A 153 -3.47 -3.39 3.97
C THR A 153 -4.68 -4.31 4.02
N ALA A 154 -4.72 -5.28 4.94
CA ALA A 154 -5.84 -6.22 5.03
C ALA A 154 -7.12 -5.53 5.51
N MET A 155 -7.00 -4.65 6.51
CA MET A 155 -8.13 -3.86 7.02
C MET A 155 -8.69 -2.93 5.94
N LEU A 156 -7.82 -2.26 5.16
CA LEU A 156 -8.23 -1.41 4.04
C LEU A 156 -8.96 -2.21 2.97
N ALA A 157 -8.36 -3.31 2.51
CA ALA A 157 -8.94 -4.15 1.46
C ALA A 157 -10.31 -4.70 1.89
N ALA A 158 -10.44 -5.14 3.14
CA ALA A 158 -11.71 -5.61 3.70
C ALA A 158 -12.73 -4.47 3.80
N ALA A 159 -12.34 -3.30 4.31
CA ALA A 159 -13.23 -2.15 4.45
C ALA A 159 -13.78 -1.69 3.09
N VAL A 160 -12.91 -1.55 2.08
CA VAL A 160 -13.30 -1.18 0.70
C VAL A 160 -14.17 -2.25 0.05
N SER A 161 -13.85 -3.53 0.25
CA SER A 161 -14.67 -4.63 -0.29
C SER A 161 -16.07 -4.69 0.32
N LEU A 162 -16.24 -4.23 1.56
CA LEU A 162 -17.51 -4.32 2.31
C LEU A 162 -18.36 -3.06 2.19
N ALA A 163 -17.73 -1.88 2.07
CA ALA A 163 -18.40 -0.60 1.88
C ALA A 163 -18.53 -0.27 0.39
N SER A 164 -19.40 -1.03 -0.29
CA SER A 164 -19.59 -0.94 -1.74
C SER A 164 -21.01 -0.51 -2.13
N ALA A 165 -21.69 0.29 -1.31
CA ALA A 165 -23.01 0.83 -1.67
C ALA A 165 -22.88 1.74 -2.90
N GLU A 166 -23.88 1.74 -3.78
CA GLU A 166 -23.88 2.62 -4.97
C GLU A 166 -24.09 4.09 -4.60
N ARG A 167 -24.76 4.35 -3.48
CA ARG A 167 -25.06 5.70 -3.00
C ARG A 167 -24.20 6.05 -1.80
N GLU A 168 -23.60 7.23 -1.87
CA GLU A 168 -22.83 7.79 -0.77
C GLU A 168 -23.73 8.24 0.39
N LEU A 169 -23.25 8.04 1.61
CA LEU A 169 -23.77 8.65 2.84
C LEU A 169 -23.43 10.14 2.82
N SER A 170 -24.42 10.98 3.07
CA SER A 170 -24.18 12.40 3.30
C SER A 170 -23.60 12.65 4.69
N ALA A 171 -22.92 13.79 4.86
CA ALA A 171 -22.33 14.19 6.13
C ALA A 171 -23.39 14.18 7.26
N ARG A 172 -24.60 14.69 7.00
CA ARG A 172 -25.71 14.68 7.97
C ARG A 172 -26.13 13.28 8.39
N ARG A 173 -26.28 12.35 7.43
CA ARG A 173 -26.66 10.95 7.70
C ARG A 173 -25.54 10.21 8.45
N ALA A 174 -24.29 10.43 8.04
CA ALA A 174 -23.11 9.90 8.72
C ALA A 174 -23.00 10.41 10.18
N LEU A 175 -23.19 11.72 10.40
CA LEU A 175 -23.19 12.31 11.74
C LEU A 175 -24.28 11.71 12.63
N ALA A 176 -25.48 11.50 12.07
CA ALA A 176 -26.60 10.89 12.77
C ALA A 176 -26.31 9.44 13.19
N LEU A 177 -25.67 8.65 12.31
CA LEU A 177 -25.19 7.30 12.66
C LEU A 177 -24.10 7.36 13.75
N ILE A 178 -23.14 8.28 13.63
CA ILE A 178 -22.05 8.42 14.59
C ILE A 178 -22.61 8.75 15.98
N HIS A 179 -23.55 9.70 16.09
CA HIS A 179 -24.16 10.04 17.37
C HIS A 179 -25.01 8.90 17.96
N GLU A 180 -25.54 8.00 17.15
CA GLU A 180 -26.24 6.80 17.66
C GLU A 180 -25.28 5.85 18.39
N PHE A 181 -24.06 5.68 17.88
CA PHE A 181 -23.06 4.79 18.48
C PHE A 181 -22.17 5.49 19.51
N ALA A 182 -21.93 6.78 19.35
CA ALA A 182 -21.03 7.58 20.14
C ALA A 182 -21.57 9.01 20.33
N PRO A 183 -22.55 9.22 21.23
CA PRO A 183 -23.12 10.55 21.48
C PRO A 183 -22.08 11.60 21.90
N SER A 184 -20.97 11.17 22.52
CA SER A 184 -19.86 12.02 22.96
C SER A 184 -18.82 12.33 21.88
N ALA A 185 -18.98 11.81 20.66
CA ALA A 185 -18.10 12.16 19.55
C ALA A 185 -18.35 13.60 19.11
N ASP A 186 -17.31 14.42 19.16
CA ASP A 186 -17.33 15.82 18.73
C ASP A 186 -16.83 15.91 17.28
N LEU A 187 -17.77 15.91 16.33
CA LEU A 187 -17.53 16.00 14.90
C LEU A 187 -18.55 16.95 14.27
N ASP A 188 -18.09 17.77 13.34
CA ASP A 188 -18.91 18.69 12.57
C ASP A 188 -18.99 18.29 11.08
N ASP A 189 -19.86 18.96 10.34
CA ASP A 189 -20.07 18.71 8.92
C ASP A 189 -18.80 18.94 8.08
N GLU A 190 -17.95 19.89 8.48
CA GLU A 190 -16.67 20.18 7.80
C GLU A 190 -15.69 19.01 7.97
N ALA A 191 -15.55 18.45 9.18
CA ALA A 191 -14.75 17.27 9.44
C ALA A 191 -15.22 16.06 8.63
N LEU A 192 -16.53 15.90 8.47
CA LEU A 192 -17.11 14.82 7.67
C LEU A 192 -16.88 15.05 6.18
N ALA A 193 -17.07 16.26 5.68
CA ALA A 193 -16.76 16.59 4.29
C ALA A 193 -15.27 16.33 3.94
N ALA A 194 -14.35 16.65 4.86
CA ALA A 194 -12.92 16.36 4.70
C ALA A 194 -12.61 14.85 4.61
N GLU A 195 -13.44 14.01 5.22
CA GLU A 195 -13.37 12.55 5.17
C GLU A 195 -14.17 11.95 4.01
N GLY A 196 -14.71 12.77 3.10
CA GLY A 196 -15.32 12.33 1.85
C GLY A 196 -16.81 12.03 1.92
N PHE A 197 -17.53 12.52 2.94
CA PHE A 197 -18.99 12.45 2.96
C PHE A 197 -19.60 13.57 2.11
N GLY A 198 -20.67 13.27 1.36
CA GLY A 198 -21.34 14.24 0.50
C GLY A 198 -22.14 15.30 1.28
N THR A 199 -22.32 16.48 0.69
CA THR A 199 -23.26 17.50 1.20
C THR A 199 -24.67 17.20 0.70
N ASP A 200 -25.69 17.33 1.55
CA ASP A 200 -27.10 17.05 1.20
C ASP A 200 -27.73 18.02 0.17
N GLU A 201 -26.93 18.88 -0.51
CA GLU A 201 -27.42 19.83 -1.51
C GLU A 201 -26.61 19.74 -2.82
N ASP A 202 -27.18 19.06 -3.82
CA ASP A 202 -27.68 19.74 -5.03
C ASP A 202 -28.65 18.80 -5.80
N PRO A 203 -29.97 19.07 -5.80
CA PRO A 203 -30.93 18.40 -6.68
C PRO A 203 -30.68 18.60 -8.18
N LEU A 204 -29.69 19.41 -8.57
CA LEU A 204 -29.29 19.67 -9.96
C LEU A 204 -28.06 18.88 -10.42
N THR A 205 -27.52 17.97 -9.62
CA THR A 205 -26.50 17.00 -10.08
C THR A 205 -27.09 15.59 -10.25
N ASP A 206 -28.29 15.50 -10.82
CA ASP A 206 -28.56 14.39 -11.74
C ASP A 206 -27.71 14.67 -12.99
N PRO A 207 -26.92 13.72 -13.53
CA PRO A 207 -26.43 13.89 -14.89
C PRO A 207 -27.68 14.07 -15.76
N ALA A 208 -27.91 15.28 -16.25
CA ALA A 208 -29.10 15.62 -17.00
C ALA A 208 -29.40 14.52 -18.01
N HIS A 209 -30.46 13.75 -17.75
CA HIS A 209 -31.04 12.90 -18.76
C HIS A 209 -31.47 13.85 -19.88
N THR A 210 -30.64 13.97 -20.92
CA THR A 210 -30.99 14.70 -22.13
C THR A 210 -32.10 13.91 -22.81
N VAL A 211 -33.35 14.21 -22.47
CA VAL A 211 -34.49 13.88 -23.31
C VAL A 211 -34.37 14.77 -24.54
N PRO A 212 -34.33 14.23 -25.78
CA PRO A 212 -34.35 15.05 -26.98
C PRO A 212 -35.59 15.94 -26.95
N LEU A 213 -35.39 17.25 -27.00
CA LEU A 213 -36.49 18.20 -27.14
C LEU A 213 -37.05 18.07 -28.57
N ASP A 214 -38.34 17.79 -28.70
CA ASP A 214 -39.02 17.93 -29.99
C ASP A 214 -38.90 19.39 -30.46
N PRO A 215 -38.43 19.64 -31.69
CA PRO A 215 -38.26 20.99 -32.20
C PRO A 215 -39.62 21.70 -32.31
N PRO A 216 -39.71 23.00 -31.95
CA PRO A 216 -40.97 23.72 -32.03
C PRO A 216 -41.44 23.84 -33.48
N ALA A 217 -42.74 23.60 -33.68
CA ALA A 217 -43.38 23.72 -34.99
C ALA A 217 -43.16 25.12 -35.58
N ALA A 218 -42.64 25.15 -36.81
CA ALA A 218 -42.38 26.39 -37.53
C ALA A 218 -43.68 27.20 -37.76
N PRO A 219 -43.63 28.55 -37.69
CA PRO A 219 -44.81 29.39 -37.92
C PRO A 219 -45.23 29.32 -39.39
N ARG A 220 -46.55 29.18 -39.62
CA ARG A 220 -47.14 29.30 -40.96
C ARG A 220 -46.95 30.73 -41.50
N PRO A 221 -46.45 30.92 -42.73
CA PRO A 221 -46.41 32.24 -43.35
C PRO A 221 -47.81 32.74 -43.69
N GLN A 222 -48.17 33.90 -43.16
CA GLN A 222 -49.32 34.69 -43.61
C GLN A 222 -48.98 35.48 -44.87
N HIS A 223 -50.03 35.76 -45.65
CA HIS A 223 -50.06 36.47 -46.93
C HIS A 223 -49.21 37.75 -47.03
N ALA A 224 -48.53 37.91 -48.17
CA ALA A 224 -48.17 39.22 -48.73
C ALA A 224 -48.35 39.21 -50.26
N PRO A 225 -49.06 40.18 -50.87
CA PRO A 225 -49.20 40.37 -52.32
C PRO A 225 -48.32 41.55 -52.83
N PRO A 226 -48.38 41.96 -54.11
CA PRO A 226 -47.61 41.40 -55.23
C PRO A 226 -46.69 42.44 -55.91
N ALA A 227 -45.71 42.00 -56.72
CA ALA A 227 -44.97 42.88 -57.63
C ALA A 227 -44.53 42.13 -58.93
N PRO A 228 -44.35 42.86 -60.06
CA PRO A 228 -44.88 42.52 -61.39
C PRO A 228 -43.85 41.90 -62.39
N PRO A 229 -44.25 41.57 -63.65
CA PRO A 229 -43.70 40.44 -64.40
C PRO A 229 -42.81 40.82 -65.57
N THR A 230 -41.85 39.95 -65.92
CA THR A 230 -41.28 39.75 -67.27
C THR A 230 -40.34 38.53 -67.17
N SER A 231 -40.13 37.61 -68.11
CA SER A 231 -40.82 37.10 -69.30
C SER A 231 -39.97 35.90 -69.78
N GLN A 232 -40.60 34.72 -69.94
CA GLN A 232 -40.32 33.64 -70.93
C GLN A 232 -38.88 33.06 -71.06
N ALA A 233 -38.63 31.81 -70.61
CA ALA A 233 -38.71 30.52 -71.35
C ALA A 233 -37.39 30.13 -72.07
N PRO A 234 -37.04 28.84 -72.32
CA PRO A 234 -37.89 27.66 -72.35
C PRO A 234 -37.43 26.46 -71.49
N VAL A 235 -38.40 25.55 -71.38
CA VAL A 235 -38.37 24.21 -70.80
C VAL A 235 -37.26 23.35 -71.40
N ARG A 236 -36.45 22.72 -70.55
CA ARG A 236 -35.82 21.44 -70.83
C ARG A 236 -36.14 20.45 -69.71
N THR A 237 -36.77 19.38 -70.14
CA THR A 237 -37.14 18.17 -69.42
C THR A 237 -35.91 17.52 -68.79
N THR A 238 -35.93 17.34 -67.47
CA THR A 238 -35.10 16.32 -66.80
C THR A 238 -36.00 15.40 -66.01
N THR A 239 -36.00 14.15 -66.46
CA THR A 239 -36.66 12.95 -65.95
C THR A 239 -36.60 12.84 -64.42
N THR A 240 -37.78 12.70 -63.80
CA THR A 240 -37.96 12.26 -62.42
C THR A 240 -37.46 10.83 -62.26
N VAL A 241 -36.40 10.63 -61.47
CA VAL A 241 -36.05 9.32 -60.91
C VAL A 241 -36.84 9.14 -59.61
N PRO A 242 -37.61 8.06 -59.42
CA PRO A 242 -38.36 7.85 -58.18
C PRO A 242 -37.40 7.47 -57.04
N ALA A 243 -37.58 8.10 -55.88
CA ALA A 243 -36.89 7.74 -54.65
C ALA A 243 -37.28 6.30 -54.21
N PRO A 244 -36.34 5.49 -53.69
CA PRO A 244 -36.64 4.13 -53.26
C PRO A 244 -37.46 4.11 -51.97
N ARG A 245 -38.39 3.16 -51.86
CA ARG A 245 -39.16 2.89 -50.64
C ARG A 245 -38.25 2.45 -49.50
N PRO A 246 -38.54 2.81 -48.24
CA PRO A 246 -37.81 2.29 -47.09
C PRO A 246 -38.13 0.80 -46.88
N VAL A 247 -37.09 -0.02 -46.82
CA VAL A 247 -37.16 -1.45 -46.49
C VAL A 247 -37.19 -1.59 -44.96
N PRO A 248 -38.00 -2.50 -44.37
CA PRO A 248 -38.02 -2.73 -42.93
C PRO A 248 -36.66 -3.23 -42.43
N ARG A 249 -36.14 -2.66 -41.34
CA ARG A 249 -34.92 -3.16 -40.68
C ARG A 249 -35.13 -4.57 -40.14
N PRO A 250 -34.21 -5.52 -40.35
CA PRO A 250 -34.24 -6.82 -39.69
C PRO A 250 -33.95 -6.68 -38.19
N LEU A 251 -34.61 -7.51 -37.39
CA LEU A 251 -34.30 -7.72 -35.96
C LEU A 251 -32.83 -8.17 -35.78
N PRO A 252 -32.15 -7.76 -34.68
CA PRO A 252 -30.78 -8.15 -34.42
C PRO A 252 -30.69 -9.66 -34.13
N GLN A 253 -29.83 -10.36 -34.89
CA GLN A 253 -29.50 -11.75 -34.63
C GLN A 253 -28.47 -11.88 -33.48
N PRO A 254 -28.43 -13.02 -32.76
CA PRO A 254 -27.44 -13.26 -31.73
C PRO A 254 -26.04 -13.35 -32.33
N VAL A 255 -25.09 -12.61 -31.77
CA VAL A 255 -23.68 -12.62 -32.19
C VAL A 255 -23.06 -13.98 -31.84
N PRO A 256 -22.44 -14.71 -32.79
CA PRO A 256 -21.65 -15.89 -32.46
C PRO A 256 -20.44 -15.50 -31.61
N ARG A 257 -20.20 -16.21 -30.50
CA ARG A 257 -18.93 -16.10 -29.76
C ARG A 257 -17.80 -16.52 -30.70
N THR A 258 -16.97 -15.57 -31.09
CA THR A 258 -15.66 -15.83 -31.66
C THR A 258 -14.85 -16.66 -30.66
N ALA A 259 -14.42 -17.85 -31.08
CA ALA A 259 -13.37 -18.59 -30.41
C ALA A 259 -12.10 -17.70 -30.33
N PRO A 260 -11.30 -17.80 -29.25
CA PRO A 260 -10.08 -17.02 -29.13
C PRO A 260 -9.15 -17.34 -30.29
N ALA A 261 -8.65 -16.29 -30.94
CA ALA A 261 -7.62 -16.41 -31.96
C ALA A 261 -6.38 -17.11 -31.39
N PRO A 262 -5.71 -18.00 -32.15
CA PRO A 262 -4.47 -18.61 -31.69
C PRO A 262 -3.46 -17.50 -31.39
N ALA A 263 -2.80 -17.63 -30.23
CA ALA A 263 -1.79 -16.69 -29.77
C ALA A 263 -0.77 -16.41 -30.88
N PRO A 264 -0.33 -15.15 -31.05
CA PRO A 264 0.74 -14.84 -31.99
C PRO A 264 1.96 -15.71 -31.65
N PRO A 265 2.70 -16.22 -32.65
CA PRO A 265 3.91 -16.99 -32.38
C PRO A 265 4.83 -16.14 -31.53
N VAL A 266 5.22 -16.68 -30.37
CA VAL A 266 6.23 -16.11 -29.49
C VAL A 266 7.46 -15.84 -30.35
N VAL A 267 7.67 -14.57 -30.73
CA VAL A 267 8.92 -14.14 -31.32
C VAL A 267 9.93 -14.28 -30.19
N ARG A 268 10.59 -15.44 -30.15
CA ARG A 268 11.78 -15.67 -29.33
C ARG A 268 12.71 -14.51 -29.64
N ARG A 269 12.78 -13.52 -28.74
CA ARG A 269 13.84 -12.51 -28.77
C ARG A 269 15.14 -13.31 -28.82
N ARG A 270 15.78 -13.30 -29.98
CA ARG A 270 17.09 -13.89 -30.18
C ARG A 270 17.98 -13.26 -29.12
N ARG A 271 18.44 -14.07 -28.16
CA ARG A 271 19.53 -13.70 -27.25
C ARG A 271 20.67 -13.18 -28.13
N GLY A 272 20.87 -11.87 -28.11
CA GLY A 272 21.98 -11.23 -28.78
C GLY A 272 23.26 -11.84 -28.25
N ARG A 273 24.06 -12.42 -29.14
CA ARG A 273 25.42 -12.84 -28.84
C ARG A 273 26.19 -11.64 -28.26
N PRO A 274 27.00 -11.82 -27.21
CA PRO A 274 27.85 -10.76 -26.70
C PRO A 274 28.91 -10.44 -27.77
N ARG A 275 28.89 -9.20 -28.24
CA ARG A 275 29.85 -8.67 -29.20
C ARG A 275 31.16 -8.40 -28.45
N ARG A 276 32.06 -9.38 -28.48
CA ARG A 276 33.48 -9.20 -28.18
C ARG A 276 34.08 -8.30 -29.26
N TRP A 277 34.44 -7.07 -28.92
CA TRP A 277 35.53 -6.32 -29.53
C TRP A 277 36.24 -5.59 -28.37
N GLN A 278 37.40 -6.13 -28.01
CA GLN A 278 38.42 -5.59 -27.11
C GLN A 278 39.26 -4.51 -27.86
N PRO A 279 40.34 -3.95 -27.29
CA PRO A 279 40.54 -3.28 -25.99
C PRO A 279 41.43 -2.02 -26.14
N TYR A 280 42.03 -1.51 -25.05
CA TYR A 280 43.10 -0.49 -24.96
C TYR A 280 42.69 0.98 -24.86
N ALA A 281 42.46 1.47 -23.64
CA ALA A 281 42.79 2.86 -23.25
C ALA A 281 42.76 3.07 -21.72
N ALA A 282 43.30 2.14 -20.92
CA ALA A 282 43.49 2.39 -19.48
C ALA A 282 44.52 1.48 -18.78
N ALA A 283 45.28 0.65 -19.51
CA ALA A 283 46.26 -0.28 -18.94
C ALA A 283 47.71 0.26 -18.95
N GLY A 284 47.90 1.54 -19.28
CA GLY A 284 49.25 2.14 -19.42
C GLY A 284 49.75 2.91 -18.19
N LEU A 285 48.88 3.31 -17.26
CA LEU A 285 49.26 4.29 -16.23
C LEU A 285 49.44 3.71 -14.81
N LEU A 286 49.06 2.46 -14.57
CA LEU A 286 49.19 1.83 -13.24
C LEU A 286 50.37 0.87 -13.08
N VAL A 287 51.12 0.59 -14.16
CA VAL A 287 52.37 -0.19 -14.08
C VAL A 287 53.56 0.67 -13.64
N ALA A 288 53.44 2.01 -13.71
CA ALA A 288 54.52 2.92 -13.31
C ALA A 288 54.57 3.20 -11.79
N VAL A 289 53.51 2.92 -11.03
CA VAL A 289 53.47 3.22 -9.58
C VAL A 289 53.81 2.00 -8.72
N ALA A 290 53.73 0.78 -9.26
CA ALA A 290 54.04 -0.45 -8.52
C ALA A 290 55.53 -0.81 -8.45
N ALA A 291 56.42 -0.05 -9.10
CA ALA A 291 57.87 -0.34 -9.13
C ALA A 291 58.70 0.41 -8.06
N ALA A 292 58.09 1.13 -7.11
CA ALA A 292 58.82 2.05 -6.23
C ALA A 292 58.82 1.72 -4.73
N THR A 293 58.35 0.55 -4.28
CA THR A 293 58.42 0.18 -2.84
C THR A 293 58.88 -1.25 -2.60
N LEU A 294 60.12 -1.55 -2.98
CA LEU A 294 60.85 -2.66 -2.38
C LEU A 294 62.29 -2.25 -2.03
N THR A 295 62.53 -2.04 -0.74
CA THR A 295 63.83 -2.13 -0.02
C THR A 295 63.48 -2.02 1.48
N ILE A 296 63.91 -2.81 2.47
CA ILE A 296 64.88 -3.90 2.67
C ILE A 296 64.41 -4.67 3.94
N ALA A 297 64.44 -6.00 3.96
CA ALA A 297 64.86 -6.81 5.13
C ALA A 297 65.01 -8.29 4.74
N THR A 298 66.11 -8.87 5.21
CA THR A 298 66.82 -10.07 4.73
C THR A 298 66.34 -11.40 5.34
N GLY A 299 66.53 -12.51 4.59
CA GLY A 299 67.11 -13.73 5.16
C GLY A 299 66.48 -15.08 4.80
N ALA A 300 67.33 -15.95 4.25
CA ALA A 300 67.28 -17.42 4.20
C ALA A 300 66.56 -18.10 3.02
N ALA A 301 67.35 -18.95 2.36
CA ALA A 301 67.09 -19.72 1.16
C ALA A 301 66.18 -20.93 1.40
N GLY A 302 65.47 -21.33 0.35
CA GLY A 302 64.74 -22.59 0.28
C GLY A 302 64.18 -22.79 -1.13
N ASP A 303 64.60 -23.86 -1.76
CA ASP A 303 64.48 -24.21 -3.18
C ASP A 303 63.06 -24.66 -3.58
N SER A 304 62.71 -24.42 -4.86
CA SER A 304 61.78 -25.14 -5.73
C SER A 304 60.48 -25.76 -5.17
N THR A 305 59.30 -25.30 -5.61
CA THR A 305 58.28 -26.15 -6.30
C THR A 305 57.06 -25.36 -6.80
N ALA A 306 56.62 -25.70 -8.02
CA ALA A 306 55.27 -25.63 -8.60
C ALA A 306 54.29 -24.55 -8.08
N GLY A 307 54.06 -23.50 -8.89
CA GLY A 307 53.05 -22.48 -8.64
C GLY A 307 51.80 -22.70 -9.49
N GLU A 308 50.75 -23.16 -8.82
CA GLU A 308 49.37 -23.36 -9.24
C GLU A 308 48.80 -22.31 -10.23
N SER A 309 47.96 -22.78 -11.15
CA SER A 309 47.05 -21.94 -11.95
C SER A 309 46.29 -20.97 -11.04
N PRO A 310 46.18 -19.67 -11.39
CA PRO A 310 45.45 -18.71 -10.57
C PRO A 310 43.96 -19.09 -10.54
N SER A 311 43.50 -19.52 -9.36
CA SER A 311 42.07 -19.60 -9.07
C SER A 311 41.47 -18.18 -9.11
N PRO A 312 40.23 -18.01 -9.60
CA PRO A 312 39.58 -16.71 -9.62
C PRO A 312 39.44 -16.19 -8.19
N THR A 313 40.18 -15.12 -7.87
CA THR A 313 40.06 -14.43 -6.58
C THR A 313 38.68 -13.80 -6.49
N THR A 314 37.80 -14.37 -5.66
CA THR A 314 36.59 -13.69 -5.20
C THR A 314 37.01 -12.36 -4.58
N PRO A 315 36.44 -11.22 -5.01
CA PRO A 315 36.75 -9.93 -4.40
C PRO A 315 36.54 -9.98 -2.89
N ALA A 316 37.51 -9.47 -2.12
CA ALA A 316 37.37 -9.34 -0.68
C ALA A 316 36.18 -8.40 -0.36
N PRO A 317 35.40 -8.68 0.71
CA PRO A 317 34.27 -7.83 1.07
C PRO A 317 34.76 -6.45 1.50
N VAL A 318 34.06 -5.40 1.08
CA VAL A 318 34.35 -4.02 1.48
C VAL A 318 33.97 -3.85 2.96
N VAL A 319 34.90 -3.32 3.74
CA VAL A 319 34.74 -3.14 5.19
C VAL A 319 34.93 -1.66 5.56
N VAL A 320 33.96 -1.09 6.25
CA VAL A 320 33.94 0.28 6.73
C VAL A 320 33.99 0.26 8.26
N THR A 321 34.74 1.18 8.88
CA THR A 321 34.78 1.31 10.35
C THR A 321 34.37 2.72 10.76
N THR A 322 33.34 2.84 11.59
CA THR A 322 32.84 4.11 12.14
C THR A 322 32.30 3.87 13.56
N GLY A 323 32.45 4.85 14.45
CA GLY A 323 32.00 4.73 15.84
C GLY A 323 32.59 3.53 16.59
N GLY A 324 33.78 3.05 16.20
CA GLY A 324 34.40 1.84 16.76
C GLY A 324 33.81 0.51 16.29
N VAL A 325 32.82 0.53 15.38
CA VAL A 325 32.13 -0.65 14.86
C VAL A 325 32.59 -0.93 13.43
N ARG A 326 32.84 -2.21 13.14
CA ARG A 326 33.20 -2.70 11.80
C ARG A 326 31.95 -3.17 11.05
N PHE A 327 31.70 -2.55 9.90
CA PHE A 327 30.60 -2.83 9.00
C PHE A 327 31.12 -3.49 7.72
N THR A 328 30.57 -4.64 7.37
CA THR A 328 30.85 -5.33 6.11
C THR A 328 29.75 -5.00 5.12
N GLU A 329 30.10 -4.38 4.00
CA GLU A 329 29.15 -3.98 2.97
C GLU A 329 28.51 -5.19 2.28
N ARG A 330 27.18 -5.14 2.14
CA ARG A 330 26.39 -6.09 1.36
C ARG A 330 25.93 -5.49 0.05
N ALA A 331 25.53 -4.23 0.07
CA ALA A 331 25.11 -3.49 -1.10
C ALA A 331 25.26 -1.99 -0.86
N THR A 332 25.59 -1.25 -1.91
CA THR A 332 25.46 0.21 -2.00
C THR A 332 24.90 0.56 -3.37
N ASP A 333 24.06 1.61 -3.42
CA ASP A 333 23.48 2.11 -4.67
C ASP A 333 23.00 3.55 -4.52
N ALA A 334 22.81 4.23 -5.66
CA ALA A 334 22.26 5.57 -5.74
C ALA A 334 21.07 5.60 -6.72
N ALA A 335 20.03 6.34 -6.36
CA ALA A 335 18.79 6.45 -7.10
C ALA A 335 18.26 7.89 -7.07
N THR A 336 17.49 8.28 -8.09
CA THR A 336 16.80 9.57 -8.15
C THR A 336 15.30 9.45 -7.92
N ASP A 337 14.74 8.26 -8.10
CA ASP A 337 13.34 7.92 -7.84
C ASP A 337 13.13 7.52 -6.38
N CYS A 338 13.39 8.45 -5.45
CA CYS A 338 13.40 8.20 -4.02
C CYS A 338 12.12 7.49 -3.51
N ALA A 339 10.96 7.83 -4.06
CA ALA A 339 9.66 7.26 -3.67
C ALA A 339 9.52 5.76 -4.02
N ALA A 340 10.18 5.27 -5.08
CA ALA A 340 10.14 3.85 -5.45
C ALA A 340 10.80 2.95 -4.40
N HIS A 341 11.65 3.53 -3.57
CA HIS A 341 12.48 2.85 -2.59
C HIS A 341 12.07 3.13 -1.14
N ALA A 342 10.85 3.62 -0.93
CA ALA A 342 10.30 3.90 0.38
C ALA A 342 8.93 3.24 0.57
N THR A 343 8.43 3.29 1.79
CA THR A 343 7.12 2.75 2.20
C THR A 343 6.36 3.77 3.04
N GLY A 344 5.03 3.59 3.15
CA GLY A 344 4.18 4.39 4.03
C GLY A 344 4.09 5.88 3.65
N ASP A 345 3.91 6.73 4.64
CA ASP A 345 3.88 8.19 4.48
C ASP A 345 5.23 8.75 4.01
N VAL A 346 6.35 8.12 4.36
CA VAL A 346 7.68 8.47 3.83
C VAL A 346 7.70 8.35 2.30
N GLN A 347 7.12 7.27 1.74
CA GLN A 347 6.96 7.13 0.29
C GLN A 347 6.05 8.20 -0.30
N ALA A 348 4.89 8.46 0.33
CA ALA A 348 3.95 9.46 -0.14
C ALA A 348 4.59 10.85 -0.19
N ARG A 349 5.32 11.23 0.86
CA ARG A 349 6.05 12.50 0.94
C ARG A 349 7.13 12.63 -0.13
N LEU A 350 7.85 11.55 -0.43
CA LEU A 350 8.85 11.55 -1.50
C LEU A 350 8.20 11.62 -2.89
N ALA A 351 7.00 11.06 -3.07
CA ALA A 351 6.24 11.12 -4.32
C ALA A 351 5.66 12.52 -4.60
N GLU A 352 5.39 13.33 -3.57
CA GLU A 352 5.07 14.76 -3.70
C GLU A 352 6.24 15.59 -4.25
N GLY A 353 7.45 15.05 -4.19
CA GLY A 353 8.67 15.64 -4.72
C GLY A 353 9.55 16.32 -3.66
N GLY A 354 10.62 16.97 -4.14
CA GLY A 354 11.61 17.65 -3.29
C GLY A 354 12.83 16.79 -2.94
N CYS A 355 12.78 15.47 -3.14
CA CYS A 355 13.97 14.62 -3.08
C CYS A 355 14.75 14.73 -4.41
N GLU A 356 16.00 15.15 -4.33
CA GLU A 356 16.90 15.30 -5.48
C GLU A 356 17.77 14.06 -5.68
N GLY A 357 17.96 13.25 -4.64
CA GLY A 357 18.73 12.03 -4.72
C GLY A 357 18.66 11.19 -3.46
N LEU A 358 18.80 9.89 -3.64
CA LEU A 358 18.80 8.87 -2.60
C LEU A 358 20.07 8.02 -2.76
N ARG A 359 20.87 7.94 -1.70
CA ARG A 359 21.96 6.96 -1.59
C ARG A 359 21.59 5.94 -0.52
N ARG A 360 21.83 4.66 -0.79
CA ARG A 360 21.53 3.57 0.14
C ARG A 360 22.72 2.65 0.32
N GLY A 361 22.82 2.06 1.50
CA GLY A 361 23.78 1.02 1.80
C GLY A 361 23.24 0.04 2.82
N SER A 362 23.59 -1.24 2.66
CA SER A 362 23.24 -2.33 3.56
C SER A 362 24.52 -2.97 4.08
N TYR A 363 24.60 -3.16 5.39
CA TYR A 363 25.82 -3.57 6.08
C TYR A 363 25.55 -4.62 7.14
N GLU A 364 26.52 -5.50 7.36
CA GLU A 364 26.51 -6.42 8.50
C GLU A 364 27.61 -6.06 9.50
N ALA A 365 27.28 -6.10 10.79
CA ALA A 365 28.23 -5.87 11.87
C ALA A 365 28.04 -6.89 12.99
N THR A 366 29.06 -7.03 13.85
CA THR A 366 28.97 -7.81 15.08
C THR A 366 29.32 -6.92 16.26
N LEU A 367 28.38 -6.74 17.19
CA LEU A 367 28.55 -5.96 18.40
C LEU A 367 28.20 -6.85 19.60
N ASN A 368 29.11 -6.94 20.58
CA ASN A 368 28.90 -7.74 21.80
C ASN A 368 28.43 -9.19 21.50
N GLY A 369 28.97 -9.79 20.43
CA GLY A 369 28.59 -11.14 19.98
C GLY A 369 27.27 -11.22 19.21
N THR A 370 26.52 -10.12 19.07
CA THR A 370 25.28 -10.05 18.30
C THR A 370 25.56 -9.65 16.86
N ARG A 371 25.10 -10.46 15.89
CA ARG A 371 25.13 -10.10 14.48
C ARG A 371 23.96 -9.17 14.15
N VAL A 372 24.26 -8.04 13.53
CA VAL A 372 23.33 -6.95 13.24
C VAL A 372 23.33 -6.66 11.74
N ALA A 373 22.14 -6.62 11.13
CA ALA A 373 21.91 -6.03 9.82
C ALA A 373 21.61 -4.55 9.98
N VAL A 374 22.23 -3.72 9.15
CA VAL A 374 22.07 -2.27 9.17
C VAL A 374 21.74 -1.77 7.78
N SER A 375 20.62 -1.05 7.66
CA SER A 375 20.22 -0.30 6.48
C SER A 375 20.53 1.18 6.72
N VAL A 376 21.18 1.83 5.76
CA VAL A 376 21.47 3.27 5.77
C VAL A 376 20.92 3.90 4.50
N ALA A 377 20.09 4.93 4.66
CA ALA A 377 19.61 5.75 3.55
C ALA A 377 20.01 7.21 3.78
N ALA A 378 20.52 7.89 2.75
CA ALA A 378 20.79 9.32 2.76
C ALA A 378 20.03 9.98 1.61
N LEU A 379 19.06 10.83 1.96
CA LEU A 379 18.20 11.55 1.04
C LEU A 379 18.63 13.00 0.99
N THR A 380 18.79 13.53 -0.22
CA THR A 380 19.15 14.93 -0.47
C THR A 380 17.91 15.68 -0.93
N PHE A 381 17.65 16.82 -0.32
CA PHE A 381 16.52 17.69 -0.65
C PHE A 381 16.99 19.01 -1.26
N ALA A 382 16.07 19.76 -1.86
CA ALA A 382 16.39 21.06 -2.45
C ALA A 382 16.83 22.09 -1.40
N ASP A 383 16.29 22.01 -0.17
CA ASP A 383 16.59 22.93 0.91
C ASP A 383 16.49 22.30 2.31
N GLU A 384 17.06 22.98 3.31
CA GLU A 384 17.12 22.49 4.69
C GLU A 384 15.73 22.37 5.34
N ARG A 385 14.75 23.19 4.93
CA ARG A 385 13.40 23.14 5.48
C ARG A 385 12.68 21.88 5.01
N GLN A 386 12.85 21.50 3.74
CA GLN A 386 12.33 20.24 3.22
C GLN A 386 13.00 19.04 3.90
N ALA A 387 14.32 19.07 4.08
CA ALA A 387 15.04 18.04 4.81
C ALA A 387 14.55 17.91 6.26
N ALA A 388 14.41 19.02 6.98
CA ALA A 388 13.89 19.02 8.35
C ALA A 388 12.45 18.48 8.44
N GLY A 389 11.57 18.92 7.55
CA GLY A 389 10.18 18.44 7.51
C GLY A 389 10.07 16.96 7.12
N PHE A 390 10.93 16.48 6.22
CA PHE A 390 11.02 15.05 5.91
C PHE A 390 11.51 14.24 7.11
N ARG A 391 12.54 14.72 7.83
CA ARG A 391 13.03 14.06 9.04
C ARG A 391 11.96 13.96 10.11
N GLU A 392 11.21 15.03 10.36
CA GLU A 392 10.10 15.03 11.34
C GLU A 392 9.06 13.95 11.00
N LEU A 393 8.70 13.83 9.72
CA LEU A 393 7.82 12.76 9.25
C LEU A 393 8.44 11.37 9.46
N ALA A 394 9.70 11.18 9.07
CA ALA A 394 10.40 9.91 9.18
C ALA A 394 10.66 9.50 10.64
N ASP A 395 10.76 10.45 11.58
CA ASP A 395 10.95 10.22 13.02
C ASP A 395 9.65 9.81 13.71
N THR A 396 8.50 9.98 13.04
CA THR A 396 7.19 9.61 13.59
C THR A 396 6.96 8.10 13.43
N PRO A 397 6.74 7.34 14.51
CA PRO A 397 6.49 5.90 14.40
C PRO A 397 5.28 5.58 13.52
N GLY A 398 5.45 4.62 12.61
CA GLY A 398 4.38 4.13 11.74
C GLY A 398 4.23 4.85 10.39
N THR A 399 5.04 5.87 10.11
CA THR A 399 5.04 6.60 8.82
C THR A 399 5.79 5.87 7.70
N GLY A 400 6.34 4.69 7.97
CA GLY A 400 7.16 3.92 7.02
C GLY A 400 8.62 4.33 7.03
N THR A 401 9.39 3.80 6.06
CA THR A 401 10.83 4.01 5.97
C THR A 401 11.36 3.78 4.55
N VAL A 402 12.66 3.97 4.35
CA VAL A 402 13.36 3.59 3.12
C VAL A 402 13.68 2.10 3.15
N THR A 403 13.29 1.39 2.10
CA THR A 403 13.50 -0.05 1.93
C THR A 403 15.00 -0.35 1.88
N ASP A 404 15.43 -1.36 2.66
CA ASP A 404 16.81 -1.84 2.66
C ASP A 404 17.22 -2.36 1.28
N LEU A 405 18.38 -1.89 0.81
CA LEU A 405 18.87 -2.17 -0.54
C LEU A 405 19.21 -3.64 -0.75
N ALA A 406 19.88 -4.29 0.22
CA ALA A 406 20.23 -5.70 0.10
C ALA A 406 19.00 -6.60 0.19
N THR A 407 17.95 -6.21 0.91
CA THR A 407 16.65 -6.90 0.89
C THR A 407 15.98 -6.75 -0.48
N GLU A 408 15.88 -5.53 -1.00
CA GLU A 408 15.31 -5.26 -2.33
C GLU A 408 16.06 -6.01 -3.45
N ALA A 409 17.39 -6.08 -3.36
CA ALA A 409 18.23 -6.73 -4.36
C ALA A 409 18.48 -8.22 -4.10
N GLY A 410 17.93 -8.81 -3.04
CA GLY A 410 18.16 -10.22 -2.68
C GLY A 410 19.63 -10.56 -2.39
N ARG A 411 20.38 -9.64 -1.78
CA ARG A 411 21.82 -9.77 -1.47
C ARG A 411 22.12 -10.19 -0.02
N TRP A 412 21.10 -10.36 0.81
CA TRP A 412 21.26 -10.95 2.13
C TRP A 412 21.46 -12.46 2.04
N PRO A 413 22.36 -13.05 2.84
CA PRO A 413 22.33 -14.49 3.08
C PRO A 413 21.04 -14.89 3.78
N GLU A 414 20.51 -16.06 3.46
CA GLU A 414 19.31 -16.58 4.11
C GLU A 414 19.57 -16.93 5.61
N PRO A 415 18.61 -16.66 6.52
CA PRO A 415 17.38 -15.92 6.26
C PRO A 415 17.65 -14.42 6.07
N ALA A 416 16.96 -13.80 5.11
CA ALA A 416 17.00 -12.35 4.93
C ALA A 416 16.42 -11.62 6.18
N PRO A 417 17.01 -10.49 6.61
CA PRO A 417 16.49 -9.73 7.74
C PRO A 417 15.20 -9.00 7.35
N SER A 418 14.17 -9.05 8.21
CA SER A 418 12.90 -8.36 7.97
C SER A 418 12.92 -6.87 8.34
N PHE A 419 13.91 -6.43 9.12
CA PHE A 419 13.97 -5.11 9.77
C PHE A 419 12.73 -4.77 10.63
N ALA A 420 11.85 -5.74 10.91
CA ALA A 420 10.75 -5.56 11.84
C ALA A 420 11.28 -5.39 13.28
N GLY A 421 10.81 -4.36 13.99
CA GLY A 421 11.30 -4.02 15.32
C GLY A 421 12.76 -3.54 15.35
N ALA A 422 13.30 -3.06 14.23
CA ALA A 422 14.63 -2.47 14.18
C ALA A 422 14.75 -1.24 15.09
N ALA A 423 15.94 -1.04 15.66
CA ALA A 423 16.28 0.26 16.23
C ALA A 423 16.40 1.28 15.10
N TYR A 424 15.77 2.43 15.30
CA TYR A 424 15.70 3.52 14.34
C TYR A 424 16.52 4.71 14.83
N LEU A 425 17.33 5.30 13.95
CA LEU A 425 17.95 6.61 14.17
C LEU A 425 17.93 7.43 12.89
N SER A 426 17.77 8.74 13.05
CA SER A 426 17.91 9.69 11.96
C SER A 426 18.85 10.83 12.33
N SER A 427 19.42 11.46 11.31
CA SER A 427 20.11 12.74 11.44
C SER A 427 19.84 13.63 10.24
N VAL A 428 20.00 14.94 10.42
CA VAL A 428 19.97 15.92 9.33
C VAL A 428 21.28 16.68 9.32
N SER A 429 21.85 16.89 8.13
CA SER A 429 23.05 17.68 7.90
C SER A 429 22.86 18.52 6.64
N GLY A 430 22.58 19.81 6.82
CA GLY A 430 22.17 20.70 5.73
C GLY A 430 20.92 20.15 5.04
N VAL A 431 21.03 19.91 3.74
CA VAL A 431 19.93 19.38 2.92
C VAL A 431 19.83 17.85 2.90
N THR A 432 20.70 17.14 3.63
CA THR A 432 20.71 15.68 3.66
C THR A 432 20.07 15.13 4.93
N VAL A 433 19.10 14.24 4.79
CA VAL A 433 18.55 13.43 5.87
C VAL A 433 19.12 12.03 5.78
N ARG A 434 19.68 11.53 6.87
CA ARG A 434 20.14 10.15 6.99
C ARG A 434 19.19 9.38 7.90
N ILE A 435 18.76 8.22 7.45
CA ILE A 435 17.94 7.26 8.20
C ILE A 435 18.74 5.98 8.33
N VAL A 436 18.73 5.40 9.53
CA VAL A 436 19.41 4.15 9.85
C VAL A 436 18.44 3.22 10.55
N LEU A 437 18.38 1.97 10.08
CA LEU A 437 17.68 0.86 10.73
C LEU A 437 18.70 -0.20 11.11
N ALA A 438 18.66 -0.67 12.35
CA ALA A 438 19.48 -1.79 12.82
C ALA A 438 18.61 -2.90 13.40
N CYS A 439 18.75 -4.11 12.89
CA CYS A 439 18.04 -5.28 13.40
C CYS A 439 18.98 -6.46 13.61
N ARG A 440 18.59 -7.42 14.44
CA ARG A 440 19.33 -8.68 14.58
C ARG A 440 19.31 -9.45 13.25
N ARG A 441 20.44 -10.08 12.90
CA ARG A 441 20.49 -11.08 11.82
C ARG A 441 19.81 -12.38 12.24
N ASP A 442 19.85 -12.68 13.54
CA ASP A 442 19.35 -13.90 14.12
C ASP A 442 18.32 -13.58 15.21
N GLY A 443 17.09 -14.08 15.04
CA GLY A 443 15.99 -13.87 16.00
C GLY A 443 15.29 -12.51 15.87
N GLN A 444 14.42 -12.23 16.85
CA GLN A 444 13.54 -11.06 16.81
C GLN A 444 14.23 -9.81 17.37
N SER A 445 13.97 -8.66 16.74
CA SER A 445 14.49 -7.36 17.19
C SER A 445 13.46 -6.63 18.05
N ARG A 446 13.95 -5.73 18.91
CA ARG A 446 13.13 -4.75 19.62
C ARG A 446 13.73 -3.35 19.41
N PRO A 447 12.90 -2.30 19.20
CA PRO A 447 13.41 -0.97 18.90
C PRO A 447 14.26 -0.36 20.04
N ASP A 448 14.05 -0.81 21.28
CA ASP A 448 14.72 -0.36 22.50
C ASP A 448 15.96 -1.21 22.88
N ASP A 449 16.36 -2.16 22.02
CA ASP A 449 17.59 -2.94 22.22
C ASP A 449 18.82 -2.03 22.09
N GLU A 450 19.54 -1.84 23.20
CA GLU A 450 20.71 -0.95 23.27
C GLU A 450 21.81 -1.33 22.27
N VAL A 451 22.01 -2.63 21.97
CA VAL A 451 23.03 -3.07 21.01
C VAL A 451 22.66 -2.65 19.59
N LEU A 452 21.37 -2.69 19.26
CA LEU A 452 20.87 -2.23 17.95
C LEU A 452 20.94 -0.69 17.87
N ALA A 453 20.61 0.01 18.94
CA ALA A 453 20.75 1.47 19.00
C ALA A 453 22.21 1.93 18.85
N ASP A 454 23.17 1.22 19.46
CA ASP A 454 24.59 1.50 19.32
C ASP A 454 25.10 1.22 17.90
N ALA A 455 24.66 0.12 17.29
CA ALA A 455 24.97 -0.17 15.89
C ALA A 455 24.42 0.92 14.95
N ALA A 456 23.17 1.35 15.14
CA ALA A 456 22.55 2.39 14.35
C ALA A 456 23.28 3.75 14.52
N ARG A 457 23.69 4.08 15.75
CA ARG A 457 24.42 5.32 16.04
C ARG A 457 25.78 5.34 15.38
N ALA A 458 26.53 4.24 15.45
CA ALA A 458 27.80 4.11 14.75
C ALA A 458 27.62 4.24 13.23
N ALA A 459 26.57 3.63 12.68
CA ALA A 459 26.28 3.62 11.26
C ALA A 459 25.88 4.99 10.67
N LEU A 460 25.44 5.95 11.49
CA LEU A 460 25.24 7.34 11.03
C LEU A 460 26.51 7.95 10.40
N GLY A 461 27.70 7.45 10.75
CA GLY A 461 28.97 7.89 10.19
C GLY A 461 29.44 7.16 8.93
N ILE A 462 28.68 6.19 8.40
CA ILE A 462 29.08 5.44 7.21
C ILE A 462 29.12 6.36 5.97
N PRO A 463 30.24 6.45 5.24
CA PRO A 463 30.26 7.11 3.94
C PRO A 463 29.48 6.27 2.94
N LEU A 464 28.55 6.89 2.22
CA LEU A 464 27.86 6.24 1.10
C LEU A 464 28.50 6.74 -0.20
N SER A 465 28.88 5.81 -1.06
CA SER A 465 29.45 6.08 -2.39
C SER A 465 28.55 7.02 -3.20
N GLU A 466 29.15 7.87 -4.03
CA GLU A 466 28.44 8.78 -4.94
C GLU A 466 27.84 8.08 -6.15
#